data_AF-A0A9Q5GUW7-F1
#
_entry.id   AF-A0A9Q5GUW7-F1
#
_cell.length_a   1.000
_cell.length_b   1.000
_cell.length_c   1.000
_cell.angle_alpha   90.00
_cell.angle_beta   90.00
_cell.angle_gamma   90.00
#
_symmetry.space_group_name_H-M   'P 1'
#
loop_
_entity.id
_entity.type
_entity.pdbx_description
1 polymer ?
#
loop_
_entity_poly.entity_id
_entity_poly.type
_entity_poly.pdbx_seq_one_letter_code
_entity_poly.pdbx_strand_id
1 'polypeptide(L)'
;MRMLLLLMLLTTSLLATAQQAKVVRLNAWYDAEGAAEIYDRIPIGLQFIFSDSSEQKTAGLLDGRYKWNRLDVSSSNGTISNGILTFNRQQLIRDHYRITFTVKGDNAPDLHAVITLPQLTGIRFNHYADSIKKDIRFYLNVEGKFSSGKILPLDTATIRFAASSGKILGQDLLIDKTDTVKTVTIEAWYKTNPEMYLRSVMPIKQLPDPDLPPLPGNTPGRRKSGRH
;
A
#
# COMPACT_ATOMS: atom_id res chain seq x y z
N MET A 1 30.21 37.74 -59.44
CA MET A 1 30.42 37.40 -58.01
C MET A 1 29.16 37.47 -57.15
N ARG A 2 28.22 38.42 -57.34
CA ARG A 2 26.98 38.49 -56.51
C ARG A 2 25.99 37.32 -56.71
N MET A 3 25.97 36.70 -57.90
CA MET A 3 25.05 35.59 -58.21
C MET A 3 25.52 34.24 -57.63
N LEU A 4 26.82 34.08 -57.34
CA LEU A 4 27.36 32.84 -56.76
C LEU A 4 27.13 32.76 -55.24
N LEU A 5 27.11 33.91 -54.55
CA LEU A 5 26.79 33.99 -53.11
C LEU A 5 25.31 33.75 -52.82
N LEU A 6 24.41 34.10 -53.75
CA LEU A 6 22.98 33.84 -53.57
C LEU A 6 22.64 32.35 -53.70
N LEU A 7 23.37 31.60 -54.54
CA LEU A 7 23.17 30.17 -54.72
C LEU A 7 23.67 29.34 -53.52
N MET A 8 24.72 29.79 -52.83
CA MET A 8 25.20 29.13 -51.60
C MET A 8 24.29 29.34 -50.38
N LEU A 9 23.51 30.43 -50.33
CA LEU A 9 22.55 30.68 -49.25
C LEU A 9 21.24 29.89 -49.39
N LEU A 10 20.94 29.39 -50.61
CA LEU A 10 19.76 28.58 -50.90
C LEU A 10 20.02 27.07 -50.74
N THR A 11 21.27 26.61 -50.68
CA THR A 11 21.60 25.19 -50.46
C THR A 11 21.83 24.85 -48.99
N THR A 12 22.07 25.83 -48.10
CA THR A 12 22.21 25.61 -46.66
C THR A 12 20.88 25.50 -45.90
N SER A 13 19.76 25.92 -46.50
CA SER A 13 18.42 25.84 -45.90
C SER A 13 17.68 24.52 -46.17
N LEU A 14 18.25 23.63 -47.00
CA LEU A 14 17.62 22.36 -47.41
C LEU A 14 18.10 21.12 -46.62
N LEU A 15 19.01 21.26 -45.65
CA LEU A 15 19.52 20.13 -44.85
C LEU A 15 18.93 20.03 -43.43
N ALA A 16 18.00 20.91 -43.06
CA ALA A 16 17.35 20.87 -41.76
C ALA A 16 15.94 20.27 -41.83
N THR A 17 15.77 19.15 -42.54
CA THR A 17 14.70 18.21 -42.14
C THR A 17 15.18 17.54 -40.86
N ALA A 18 14.98 18.21 -39.73
CA ALA A 18 15.15 17.60 -38.42
C ALA A 18 14.20 16.40 -38.36
N GLN A 19 14.71 15.21 -38.65
CA GLN A 19 13.99 13.97 -38.47
C GLN A 19 13.53 13.95 -37.02
N GLN A 20 12.20 14.00 -36.80
CA GLN A 20 11.65 13.99 -35.44
C GLN A 20 12.21 12.76 -34.72
N ALA A 21 12.85 13.00 -33.58
CA ALA A 21 13.43 11.92 -32.79
C ALA A 21 12.31 10.92 -32.46
N LYS A 22 12.59 9.63 -32.68
CA LYS A 22 11.61 8.57 -32.43
C LYS A 22 11.74 8.11 -30.98
N VAL A 23 10.63 7.75 -30.34
CA VAL A 23 10.70 7.10 -29.04
C VAL A 23 11.33 5.72 -29.21
N VAL A 24 12.36 5.44 -28.43
CA VAL A 24 13.09 4.15 -28.45
C VAL A 24 12.91 3.36 -27.16
N ARG A 25 12.48 4.00 -26.06
CA ARG A 25 12.23 3.34 -24.79
C ARG A 25 11.11 4.02 -24.02
N LEU A 26 10.35 3.20 -23.30
CA LEU A 26 9.38 3.62 -22.30
C LEU A 26 9.79 3.04 -20.94
N ASN A 27 9.91 3.91 -19.94
CA ASN A 27 10.03 3.50 -18.54
C ASN A 27 8.75 3.89 -17.80
N ALA A 28 8.38 3.09 -16.81
CA ALA A 28 7.25 3.37 -15.93
C ALA A 28 7.72 3.46 -14.48
N TRP A 29 7.09 4.35 -13.74
CA TRP A 29 7.38 4.67 -12.35
C TRP A 29 6.08 4.70 -11.55
N TYR A 30 6.19 4.41 -10.26
CA TYR A 30 5.08 4.58 -9.31
C TYR A 30 5.60 5.26 -8.04
N ASP A 31 4.68 5.83 -7.27
CA ASP A 31 5.00 6.40 -5.96
C ASP A 31 5.35 5.30 -4.95
N ALA A 32 6.65 5.05 -4.79
CA ALA A 32 7.16 4.05 -3.85
C ALA A 32 7.13 4.53 -2.39
N GLU A 33 7.07 5.84 -2.15
CA GLU A 33 6.96 6.40 -0.79
C GLU A 33 5.53 6.26 -0.26
N GLY A 34 4.54 6.32 -1.14
CA GLY A 34 3.15 6.00 -0.85
C GLY A 34 2.92 4.54 -0.38
N ALA A 35 1.67 4.21 -0.03
CA ALA A 35 1.32 2.91 0.55
C ALA A 35 0.70 1.94 -0.49
N ALA A 36 1.45 1.67 -1.56
CA ALA A 36 1.07 0.74 -2.64
C ALA A 36 0.80 -0.69 -2.13
N GLU A 37 1.39 -1.04 -0.99
CA GLU A 37 1.23 -2.30 -0.26
C GLU A 37 -0.23 -2.59 0.13
N ILE A 38 -0.97 -1.56 0.53
CA ILE A 38 -2.29 -1.68 1.16
C ILE A 38 -3.39 -0.93 0.41
N TYR A 39 -3.06 0.02 -0.47
CA TYR A 39 -4.02 0.69 -1.35
C TYR A 39 -3.99 0.17 -2.78
N ASP A 40 -5.18 0.04 -3.37
CA ASP A 40 -5.38 -0.42 -4.75
C ASP A 40 -5.29 0.73 -5.77
N ARG A 41 -4.79 1.88 -5.34
CA ARG A 41 -4.71 3.11 -6.13
C ARG A 41 -3.39 3.82 -5.87
N ILE A 42 -2.61 4.04 -6.93
CA ILE A 42 -1.28 4.63 -6.84
C ILE A 42 -1.03 5.66 -7.95
N PRO A 43 -0.32 6.77 -7.66
CA PRO A 43 0.26 7.60 -8.70
C PRO A 43 1.30 6.83 -9.51
N ILE A 44 1.28 7.05 -10.83
CA ILE A 44 2.24 6.50 -11.79
C ILE A 44 2.78 7.60 -12.69
N GLY A 45 3.90 7.32 -13.34
CA GLY A 45 4.52 8.20 -14.31
C GLY A 45 5.19 7.42 -15.44
N LEU A 46 5.16 7.98 -16.64
CA LEU A 46 5.84 7.43 -17.81
C LEU A 46 6.94 8.36 -18.27
N GLN A 47 8.09 7.77 -18.61
CA GLN A 47 9.25 8.46 -19.16
C GLN A 47 9.54 7.87 -20.55
N PHE A 48 9.45 8.71 -21.56
CA PHE A 48 9.75 8.42 -22.94
C PHE A 48 11.18 8.86 -23.22
N ILE A 49 12.02 7.93 -23.70
CA ILE A 49 13.39 8.22 -24.13
C ILE A 49 13.42 8.16 -25.65
N PHE A 50 13.93 9.23 -26.26
CA PHE A 50 13.99 9.39 -27.70
C PHE A 50 15.36 8.97 -28.26
N SER A 51 15.42 8.74 -29.56
CA SER A 51 16.63 8.30 -30.27
C SER A 51 17.79 9.30 -30.18
N ASP A 52 17.49 10.57 -29.94
CA ASP A 52 18.46 11.65 -29.72
C ASP A 52 18.86 11.81 -28.24
N SER A 53 18.46 10.86 -27.37
CA SER A 53 18.64 10.89 -25.92
C SER A 53 17.86 11.97 -25.18
N SER A 54 17.00 12.74 -25.87
CA SER A 54 16.06 13.61 -25.17
C SER A 54 15.02 12.77 -24.42
N GLU A 55 14.41 13.38 -23.39
CA GLU A 55 13.40 12.73 -22.57
C GLU A 55 12.13 13.57 -22.48
N GLN A 56 10.98 12.89 -22.46
CA GLN A 56 9.72 13.48 -22.06
C GLN A 56 9.09 12.66 -20.94
N LYS A 57 8.52 13.36 -19.96
CA LYS A 57 7.90 12.76 -18.79
C LYS A 57 6.44 13.20 -18.70
N THR A 58 5.59 12.33 -18.19
CA THR A 58 4.20 12.67 -17.88
C THR A 58 4.11 13.61 -16.68
N ALA A 59 3.09 14.47 -16.70
CA ALA A 59 2.74 15.30 -15.54
C ALA A 59 2.28 14.45 -14.33
N GLY A 60 2.36 15.03 -13.13
CA GLY A 60 2.05 14.35 -11.87
C GLY A 60 3.33 13.83 -11.21
N LEU A 61 3.41 12.52 -10.95
CA LEU A 61 4.51 11.89 -10.19
C LEU A 61 5.93 12.28 -10.66
N LEU A 62 6.14 12.47 -11.97
CA LEU A 62 7.46 12.74 -12.55
C LEU A 62 7.70 14.23 -12.86
N ASP A 63 6.78 15.12 -12.46
CA ASP A 63 6.85 16.56 -12.72
C ASP A 63 7.07 16.94 -14.19
N GLY A 64 6.63 16.07 -15.10
CA GLY A 64 6.77 16.26 -16.54
C GLY A 64 5.71 17.19 -17.15
N ARG A 65 5.87 17.47 -18.44
CA ARG A 65 4.92 18.33 -19.20
C ARG A 65 3.99 17.54 -20.11
N TYR A 66 4.22 16.24 -20.29
CA TYR A 66 3.40 15.41 -21.15
C TYR A 66 2.05 15.13 -20.48
N LYS A 67 0.95 15.51 -21.13
CA LYS A 67 -0.40 15.38 -20.55
C LYS A 67 -0.95 13.98 -20.79
N TRP A 68 -1.53 13.37 -19.76
CA TRP A 68 -2.11 12.02 -19.83
C TRP A 68 -3.22 11.87 -20.85
N ASN A 69 -4.04 12.90 -21.07
CA ASN A 69 -5.11 12.88 -22.06
C ASN A 69 -4.61 12.88 -23.52
N ARG A 70 -3.30 12.96 -23.76
CA ARG A 70 -2.65 12.83 -25.06
C ARG A 70 -2.01 11.46 -25.28
N LEU A 71 -2.20 10.53 -24.35
CA LEU A 71 -1.68 9.17 -24.43
C LEU A 71 -2.83 8.19 -24.57
N ASP A 72 -2.74 7.31 -25.56
CA ASP A 72 -3.51 6.05 -25.54
C ASP A 72 -2.70 5.04 -24.73
N VAL A 73 -2.98 5.01 -23.42
CA VAL A 73 -2.29 4.16 -22.45
C VAL A 73 -3.25 3.16 -21.81
N SER A 74 -2.81 1.91 -21.70
CA SER A 74 -3.53 0.83 -21.04
C SER A 74 -2.63 0.10 -20.04
N SER A 75 -3.26 -0.67 -19.14
CA SER A 75 -2.61 -1.48 -18.12
C SER A 75 -3.06 -2.94 -18.25
N SER A 76 -2.17 -3.90 -17.97
CA SER A 76 -2.53 -5.31 -17.84
C SER A 76 -3.43 -5.59 -16.62
N ASN A 77 -3.46 -4.67 -15.66
CA ASN A 77 -4.31 -4.78 -14.47
C ASN A 77 -4.88 -3.40 -14.10
N GLY A 78 -6.21 -3.29 -14.15
CA GLY A 78 -6.92 -2.09 -13.72
C GLY A 78 -6.98 -1.00 -14.79
N THR A 79 -7.24 0.23 -14.33
CA THR A 79 -7.44 1.41 -15.19
C THR A 79 -6.52 2.56 -14.80
N ILE A 80 -6.20 3.38 -15.79
CA ILE A 80 -5.36 4.58 -15.60
C ILE A 80 -6.24 5.80 -15.85
N SER A 81 -6.25 6.72 -14.90
CA SER A 81 -6.93 8.00 -15.05
C SER A 81 -6.02 9.12 -14.55
N ASN A 82 -5.59 9.98 -15.48
CA ASN A 82 -4.75 11.14 -15.21
C ASN A 82 -3.51 10.84 -14.34
N GLY A 83 -2.78 9.78 -14.68
CA GLY A 83 -1.58 9.36 -13.95
C GLY A 83 -1.84 8.66 -12.63
N ILE A 84 -3.08 8.26 -12.36
CA ILE A 84 -3.42 7.39 -11.25
C ILE A 84 -3.81 6.01 -11.80
N LEU A 85 -3.09 4.99 -11.38
CA LEU A 85 -3.47 3.59 -11.59
C LEU A 85 -4.41 3.14 -10.47
N THR A 86 -5.56 2.56 -10.82
CA THR A 86 -6.42 1.81 -9.90
C THR A 86 -6.45 0.36 -10.35
N PHE A 87 -6.01 -0.57 -9.52
CA PHE A 87 -5.78 -1.97 -9.89
C PHE A 87 -6.54 -2.95 -9.01
N ASN A 88 -6.64 -4.20 -9.45
CA ASN A 88 -7.22 -5.28 -8.66
C ASN A 88 -6.11 -6.08 -7.98
N ARG A 89 -6.07 -6.08 -6.64
CA ARG A 89 -5.04 -6.78 -5.86
C ARG A 89 -5.05 -8.30 -6.03
N GLN A 90 -6.22 -8.93 -6.15
CA GLN A 90 -6.28 -10.38 -6.36
C GLN A 90 -5.67 -10.77 -7.71
N GLN A 91 -5.92 -9.98 -8.76
CA GLN A 91 -5.28 -10.15 -10.06
C GLN A 91 -3.78 -9.86 -9.98
N LEU A 92 -3.37 -8.82 -9.26
CA LEU A 92 -1.96 -8.46 -9.08
C LEU A 92 -1.15 -9.61 -8.49
N ILE A 93 -1.71 -10.33 -7.52
CA ILE A 93 -1.08 -11.49 -6.90
C ILE A 93 -0.94 -12.63 -7.91
N ARG A 94 -1.95 -12.89 -8.77
CA ARG A 94 -1.86 -13.87 -9.86
C ARG A 94 -0.80 -13.50 -10.89
N ASP A 95 -0.62 -12.21 -11.13
CA ASP A 95 0.36 -11.66 -12.08
C ASP A 95 1.76 -11.49 -11.47
N HIS A 96 2.02 -12.12 -10.30
CA HIS A 96 3.30 -12.06 -9.60
C HIS A 96 3.75 -10.62 -9.33
N TYR A 97 2.79 -9.75 -8.98
CA TYR A 97 2.98 -8.34 -8.68
C TYR A 97 3.53 -7.48 -9.81
N ARG A 98 3.48 -7.99 -11.06
CA ARG A 98 3.93 -7.25 -12.24
C ARG A 98 2.75 -6.61 -12.94
N ILE A 99 2.90 -5.35 -13.33
CA ILE A 99 1.93 -4.62 -14.15
C ILE A 99 2.64 -4.11 -15.39
N THR A 100 2.10 -4.46 -16.55
CA THR A 100 2.58 -4.00 -17.85
C THR A 100 1.71 -2.84 -18.32
N PHE A 101 2.36 -1.74 -18.67
CA PHE A 101 1.78 -0.60 -19.35
C PHE A 101 2.04 -0.71 -20.83
N THR A 102 1.02 -0.42 -21.63
CA THR A 102 1.12 -0.34 -23.09
C THR A 102 0.68 1.04 -23.53
N VAL A 103 1.56 1.76 -24.23
CA VAL A 103 1.27 3.03 -24.89
C VAL A 103 1.22 2.80 -26.38
N LYS A 104 0.09 3.09 -27.03
CA LYS A 104 -0.02 2.90 -28.47
C LYS A 104 0.78 3.94 -29.24
N GLY A 105 1.50 3.48 -30.26
CA GLY A 105 2.20 4.35 -31.19
C GLY A 105 1.30 4.76 -32.35
N ASP A 106 1.20 6.06 -32.64
CA ASP A 106 0.56 6.53 -33.88
C ASP A 106 1.43 6.13 -35.08
N ASN A 107 1.01 5.10 -35.82
CA ASN A 107 1.76 4.51 -36.93
C ASN A 107 3.17 4.00 -36.53
N ALA A 108 3.34 3.66 -35.26
CA ALA A 108 4.56 3.08 -34.70
C ALA A 108 4.21 1.87 -33.82
N PRO A 109 5.15 0.95 -33.56
CA PRO A 109 4.91 -0.15 -32.63
C PRO A 109 4.51 0.36 -31.25
N ASP A 110 3.66 -0.42 -30.58
CA ASP A 110 3.30 -0.17 -29.19
C ASP A 110 4.55 -0.20 -28.30
N LEU A 111 4.57 0.69 -27.33
CA LEU A 111 5.62 0.77 -26.33
C LEU A 111 5.15 0.11 -25.04
N HIS A 112 6.03 -0.69 -24.44
CA HIS A 112 5.73 -1.40 -23.21
C HIS A 112 6.68 -0.99 -22.09
N ALA A 113 6.14 -0.87 -20.89
CA ALA A 113 6.91 -0.71 -19.66
C ALA A 113 6.32 -1.58 -18.56
N VAL A 114 7.15 -2.04 -17.63
CA VAL A 114 6.71 -2.92 -16.55
C VAL A 114 7.13 -2.33 -15.22
N ILE A 115 6.21 -2.32 -14.25
CA ILE A 115 6.53 -2.10 -12.84
C ILE A 115 6.30 -3.39 -12.05
N THR A 116 7.02 -3.53 -10.94
CA THR A 116 6.75 -4.56 -9.94
C THR A 116 6.36 -3.88 -8.64
N LEU A 117 5.16 -4.18 -8.14
CA LEU A 117 4.66 -3.63 -6.88
C LEU A 117 5.13 -4.48 -5.68
N PRO A 118 5.19 -3.88 -4.48
CA PRO A 118 5.59 -4.62 -3.29
C PRO A 118 4.64 -5.77 -2.97
N GLN A 119 5.19 -6.86 -2.47
CA GLN A 119 4.44 -8.05 -2.07
C GLN A 119 4.59 -8.33 -0.59
N LEU A 120 3.59 -9.00 -0.02
CA LEU A 120 3.62 -9.47 1.36
C LEU A 120 4.63 -10.62 1.49
N THR A 121 5.62 -10.46 2.36
CA THR A 121 6.70 -11.44 2.58
C THR A 121 6.56 -12.19 3.91
N GLY A 122 5.75 -11.67 4.84
CA GLY A 122 5.46 -12.29 6.11
C GLY A 122 4.44 -11.51 6.91
N ILE A 123 3.91 -12.14 7.95
CA ILE A 123 2.96 -11.53 8.88
C ILE A 123 3.38 -11.80 10.32
N ARG A 124 2.90 -10.99 11.27
CA ARG A 124 3.05 -11.23 12.71
C ARG A 124 1.86 -10.66 13.49
N PHE A 125 1.59 -11.23 14.66
CA PHE A 125 0.74 -10.57 15.65
C PHE A 125 1.51 -9.42 16.31
N ASN A 126 0.83 -8.30 16.52
CA ASN A 126 1.33 -7.18 17.32
C ASN A 126 0.34 -6.89 18.46
N HIS A 127 0.20 -7.85 19.38
CA HIS A 127 -0.70 -7.73 20.52
C HIS A 127 -0.23 -6.61 21.47
N TYR A 128 -1.16 -5.77 21.93
CA TYR A 128 -0.89 -4.64 22.83
C TYR A 128 -1.10 -4.96 24.31
N ALA A 129 -1.50 -6.20 24.63
CA ALA A 129 -1.68 -6.68 26.00
C ALA A 129 -1.15 -8.10 26.16
N ASP A 130 -0.80 -8.44 27.39
CA ASP A 130 -0.38 -9.78 27.81
C ASP A 130 -1.55 -10.75 28.00
N SER A 131 -2.76 -10.21 28.20
CA SER A 131 -3.96 -10.95 28.55
C SER A 131 -5.22 -10.28 28.02
N ILE A 132 -6.25 -11.09 27.77
CA ILE A 132 -7.54 -10.62 27.26
C ILE A 132 -8.52 -10.48 28.42
N LYS A 133 -9.19 -9.33 28.50
CA LYS A 133 -10.28 -9.10 29.46
C LYS A 133 -11.59 -9.65 28.89
N LYS A 134 -12.41 -10.26 29.75
CA LYS A 134 -13.78 -10.68 29.39
C LYS A 134 -14.68 -9.46 29.24
N ASP A 135 -15.74 -9.59 28.44
CA ASP A 135 -16.76 -8.56 28.19
C ASP A 135 -16.21 -7.26 27.56
N ILE A 136 -15.01 -7.32 26.98
CA ILE A 136 -14.34 -6.20 26.30
C ILE A 136 -13.84 -6.70 24.95
N ARG A 137 -14.02 -5.87 23.91
CA ARG A 137 -13.48 -6.13 22.58
C ARG A 137 -11.97 -6.03 22.59
N PHE A 138 -11.30 -7.12 22.26
CA PHE A 138 -9.87 -7.18 22.13
C PHE A 138 -9.46 -7.09 20.66
N TYR A 139 -8.93 -5.95 20.24
CA TYR A 139 -8.46 -5.74 18.87
C TYR A 139 -7.30 -6.68 18.49
N LEU A 140 -7.44 -7.40 17.38
CA LEU A 140 -6.46 -8.33 16.83
C LEU A 140 -5.60 -7.62 15.79
N ASN A 141 -4.51 -7.01 16.26
CA ASN A 141 -3.54 -6.36 15.38
C ASN A 141 -2.62 -7.40 14.71
N VAL A 142 -2.66 -7.45 13.38
CA VAL A 142 -1.73 -8.22 12.55
C VAL A 142 -1.02 -7.26 11.62
N GLU A 143 0.30 -7.37 11.56
CA GLU A 143 1.13 -6.56 10.67
C GLU A 143 1.69 -7.42 9.55
N GLY A 144 1.80 -6.83 8.36
CA GLY A 144 2.46 -7.40 7.20
C GLY A 144 3.83 -6.78 6.98
N LYS A 145 4.83 -7.61 6.73
CA LYS A 145 6.14 -7.20 6.23
C LYS A 145 6.15 -7.29 4.70
N PHE A 146 6.45 -6.20 4.04
CA PHE A 146 6.45 -6.13 2.57
C PHE A 146 7.87 -6.18 1.99
N SER A 147 7.99 -6.57 0.73
CA SER A 147 9.26 -6.61 -0.01
C SER A 147 9.93 -5.24 -0.15
N SER A 148 9.17 -4.15 0.02
CA SER A 148 9.67 -2.77 0.13
C SER A 148 10.40 -2.50 1.44
N GLY A 149 10.30 -3.39 2.43
CA GLY A 149 10.81 -3.22 3.79
C GLY A 149 9.80 -2.59 4.75
N LYS A 150 8.66 -2.08 4.26
CA LYS A 150 7.61 -1.49 5.11
C LYS A 150 6.93 -2.56 5.96
N ILE A 151 6.53 -2.15 7.17
CA ILE A 151 5.69 -2.92 8.07
C ILE A 151 4.39 -2.14 8.26
N LEU A 152 3.26 -2.70 7.84
CA LEU A 152 1.98 -2.02 7.82
C LEU A 152 0.88 -2.90 8.44
N PRO A 153 -0.13 -2.31 9.10
CA PRO A 153 -1.25 -3.07 9.63
C PRO A 153 -2.04 -3.72 8.49
N LEU A 154 -2.49 -4.95 8.72
CA LEU A 154 -3.39 -5.67 7.84
C LEU A 154 -4.78 -5.69 8.45
N ASP A 155 -5.80 -5.71 7.59
CA ASP A 155 -7.20 -5.68 7.98
C ASP A 155 -7.93 -6.98 7.59
N THR A 156 -9.22 -7.00 7.87
CA THR A 156 -10.09 -8.14 7.51
C THR A 156 -10.36 -8.24 6.02
N ALA A 157 -9.91 -7.32 5.16
CA ALA A 157 -9.94 -7.53 3.72
C ALA A 157 -8.89 -8.57 3.32
N THR A 158 -7.73 -8.56 3.98
CA THR A 158 -6.56 -9.42 3.68
C THR A 158 -6.40 -10.61 4.61
N ILE A 159 -6.80 -10.48 5.89
CA ILE A 159 -6.64 -11.51 6.92
C ILE A 159 -7.98 -12.16 7.26
N ARG A 160 -7.94 -13.46 7.55
CA ARG A 160 -9.02 -14.21 8.20
C ARG A 160 -8.59 -14.54 9.62
N PHE A 161 -9.47 -14.34 10.59
CA PHE A 161 -9.25 -14.69 11.99
C PHE A 161 -10.09 -15.90 12.40
N ALA A 162 -9.55 -16.70 13.32
CA ALA A 162 -10.31 -17.66 14.12
C ALA A 162 -9.82 -17.63 15.56
N ALA A 163 -10.67 -18.12 16.46
CA ALA A 163 -10.32 -18.29 17.87
C ALA A 163 -10.92 -19.59 18.41
N SER A 164 -10.24 -20.23 19.36
CA SER A 164 -10.72 -21.44 20.01
C SER A 164 -11.89 -21.22 20.98
N SER A 165 -12.11 -19.98 21.41
CA SER A 165 -13.28 -19.55 22.20
C SER A 165 -13.61 -18.08 21.90
N GLY A 166 -14.81 -17.66 22.29
CA GLY A 166 -15.32 -16.31 22.07
C GLY A 166 -15.89 -16.08 20.66
N LYS A 167 -16.11 -14.80 20.34
CA LYS A 167 -16.70 -14.37 19.06
C LYS A 167 -15.71 -13.45 18.34
N ILE A 168 -15.40 -13.79 17.09
CA ILE A 168 -14.67 -12.90 16.18
C ILE A 168 -15.67 -11.91 15.56
N LEU A 169 -15.43 -10.62 15.78
CA LEU A 169 -16.26 -9.51 15.33
C LEU A 169 -15.40 -8.58 14.46
N GLY A 170 -15.27 -8.90 13.17
CA GLY A 170 -14.34 -8.20 12.29
C GLY A 170 -12.89 -8.44 12.73
N GLN A 171 -12.25 -7.41 13.28
CA GLN A 171 -10.89 -7.48 13.79
C GLN A 171 -10.84 -7.56 15.32
N ASP A 172 -11.98 -7.71 15.99
CA ASP A 172 -12.05 -7.86 17.44
C ASP A 172 -12.32 -9.31 17.86
N LEU A 173 -11.76 -9.73 18.98
CA LEU A 173 -12.18 -10.91 19.72
C LEU A 173 -12.96 -10.48 20.97
N LEU A 174 -14.14 -11.04 21.17
CA LEU A 174 -14.96 -10.84 22.36
C LEU A 174 -15.11 -12.17 23.12
N ILE A 175 -14.62 -12.19 24.36
CA ILE A 175 -14.84 -13.29 25.30
C ILE A 175 -16.02 -12.93 26.21
N ASP A 176 -16.98 -13.83 26.34
CA ASP A 176 -18.16 -13.60 27.19
C ASP A 176 -17.77 -13.48 28.67
N LYS A 177 -18.48 -12.64 29.43
CA LYS A 177 -18.26 -12.45 30.87
C LYS A 177 -18.36 -13.76 31.65
N THR A 178 -19.27 -14.65 31.24
CA THR A 178 -19.55 -15.93 31.90
C THR A 178 -18.63 -17.06 31.45
N ASP A 179 -17.79 -16.83 30.43
CA ASP A 179 -16.86 -17.83 29.93
C ASP A 179 -15.82 -18.20 31.01
N THR A 180 -15.51 -19.48 31.13
CA THR A 180 -14.57 -20.04 32.12
C THR A 180 -13.20 -20.37 31.52
N VAL A 181 -13.00 -20.16 30.21
CA VAL A 181 -11.71 -20.40 29.56
C VAL A 181 -10.59 -19.57 30.19
N LYS A 182 -9.44 -20.21 30.35
CA LYS A 182 -8.22 -19.60 30.91
C LYS A 182 -7.29 -19.07 29.84
N THR A 183 -7.37 -19.62 28.64
CA THR A 183 -6.57 -19.26 27.48
C THR A 183 -7.41 -19.33 26.23
N VAL A 184 -7.09 -18.52 25.23
CA VAL A 184 -7.64 -18.61 23.89
C VAL A 184 -6.51 -18.77 22.89
N THR A 185 -6.66 -19.73 21.97
CA THR A 185 -5.81 -19.81 20.79
C THR A 185 -6.42 -18.90 19.73
N ILE A 186 -5.62 -17.99 19.20
CA ILE A 186 -5.98 -17.06 18.14
C ILE A 186 -5.15 -17.43 16.91
N GLU A 187 -5.83 -17.56 15.78
CA GLU A 187 -5.24 -17.90 14.51
C GLU A 187 -5.56 -16.83 13.48
N ALA A 188 -4.59 -16.54 12.62
CA ALA A 188 -4.73 -15.59 11.53
C ALA A 188 -4.10 -16.16 10.25
N TRP A 189 -4.81 -16.09 9.14
CA TRP A 189 -4.32 -16.53 7.83
C TRP A 189 -4.40 -15.41 6.81
N TYR A 190 -3.38 -15.29 5.99
CA TYR A 190 -3.47 -14.46 4.79
C TYR A 190 -4.37 -15.14 3.76
N LYS A 191 -5.45 -14.46 3.36
CA LYS A 191 -6.50 -15.07 2.53
C LYS A 191 -5.99 -15.55 1.17
N THR A 192 -4.98 -14.91 0.61
CA THR A 192 -4.45 -15.26 -0.72
C THR A 192 -3.36 -16.31 -0.67
N ASN A 193 -2.69 -16.49 0.47
CA ASN A 193 -1.77 -17.60 0.69
C ASN A 193 -2.00 -18.19 2.09
N PRO A 194 -2.88 -19.21 2.22
CA PRO A 194 -3.18 -19.82 3.52
C PRO A 194 -1.99 -20.49 4.22
N GLU A 195 -0.89 -20.79 3.51
CA GLU A 195 0.36 -21.27 4.12
C GLU A 195 1.02 -20.19 4.99
N MET A 196 0.71 -18.91 4.74
CA MET A 196 1.12 -17.80 5.58
C MET A 196 0.12 -17.64 6.73
N TYR A 197 0.40 -18.36 7.81
CA TYR A 197 -0.45 -18.43 9.00
C TYR A 197 0.28 -18.04 10.28
N LEU A 198 -0.50 -17.60 11.28
CA LEU A 198 -0.04 -17.30 12.61
C LEU A 198 -0.91 -18.03 13.63
N ARG A 199 -0.29 -18.39 14.75
CA ARG A 199 -0.97 -18.93 15.92
C ARG A 199 -0.40 -18.28 17.17
N SER A 200 -1.28 -17.75 18.01
CA SER A 200 -0.95 -17.14 19.30
C SER A 200 -1.82 -17.75 20.38
N VAL A 201 -1.26 -18.00 21.56
CA VAL A 201 -2.04 -18.47 22.73
C VAL A 201 -1.98 -17.37 23.77
N MET A 202 -3.14 -16.77 24.05
CA MET A 202 -3.25 -15.66 24.99
C MET A 202 -4.00 -16.07 26.25
N PRO A 203 -3.53 -15.69 27.45
CA PRO A 203 -4.27 -15.90 28.68
C PRO A 203 -5.48 -14.96 28.77
N ILE A 204 -6.53 -15.43 29.43
CA ILE A 204 -7.71 -14.64 29.79
C ILE A 204 -7.57 -14.18 31.23
N LYS A 205 -7.72 -12.87 31.46
CA LYS A 205 -7.68 -12.28 32.79
C LYS A 205 -8.83 -12.84 33.64
N GLN A 206 -8.48 -13.46 34.78
CA GLN A 206 -9.45 -14.10 35.67
C GLN A 206 -9.87 -13.22 36.85
N LEU A 207 -8.95 -12.39 37.35
CA LEU A 207 -9.23 -11.50 38.48
C LEU A 207 -9.76 -10.15 37.98
N PRO A 208 -10.73 -9.54 38.69
CA PRO A 208 -11.12 -8.15 38.47
C PRO A 208 -9.91 -7.22 38.52
N ASP A 209 -10.00 -6.05 37.86
CA ASP A 209 -9.04 -4.98 38.13
C ASP A 209 -9.13 -4.63 39.63
N PRO A 210 -8.00 -4.48 40.33
CA PRO A 210 -8.02 -4.05 41.72
C PRO A 210 -8.67 -2.67 41.84
N ASP A 211 -9.38 -2.42 42.93
CA ASP A 211 -9.95 -1.11 43.21
C ASP A 211 -8.85 -0.05 43.13
N LEU A 212 -9.13 1.04 42.42
CA LEU A 212 -8.24 2.19 42.41
C LEU A 212 -8.05 2.67 43.84
N PRO A 213 -6.82 2.95 44.29
CA PRO A 213 -6.62 3.56 45.60
C PRO A 213 -7.41 4.86 45.67
N PRO A 214 -8.01 5.19 46.82
CA PRO A 214 -8.78 6.41 46.97
C PRO A 214 -7.92 7.61 46.59
N LEU A 215 -8.52 8.55 45.86
CA LEU A 215 -7.87 9.81 45.50
C LEU A 215 -7.26 10.44 46.77
N PRO A 216 -6.01 10.94 46.72
CA PRO A 216 -5.39 11.58 47.86
C PRO A 216 -6.25 12.78 48.29
N GLY A 217 -6.93 12.66 49.44
CA GLY A 217 -7.77 13.73 50.00
C GLY A 217 -9.09 13.28 50.66
N ASN A 218 -9.63 12.10 50.34
CA ASN A 218 -10.91 11.63 50.90
C ASN A 218 -10.73 10.56 51.99
N THR A 219 -9.93 10.85 53.01
CA THR A 219 -9.99 10.07 54.27
C THR A 219 -11.05 10.71 55.16
N PRO A 220 -12.12 10.00 55.58
CA PRO A 220 -13.06 10.54 56.55
C PRO A 220 -12.28 10.81 57.84
N GLY A 221 -12.16 12.10 58.20
CA GLY A 221 -11.45 12.53 59.38
C GLY A 221 -11.96 11.78 60.61
N ARG A 222 -11.07 11.03 61.26
CA ARG A 222 -11.30 10.37 62.54
C ARG A 222 -11.69 11.44 63.56
N ARG A 223 -12.98 11.61 63.82
CA ARG A 223 -13.51 12.49 64.89
C ARG A 223 -12.88 12.03 66.21
N LYS A 224 -11.94 12.81 66.74
CA LYS A 224 -11.45 12.66 68.11
C LYS A 224 -12.62 12.97 69.05
N SER A 225 -13.02 12.00 69.87
CA SER A 225 -13.91 12.24 70.99
C SER A 225 -13.17 13.10 72.02
N GLY A 226 -13.60 14.35 72.15
CA GLY A 226 -13.22 15.20 73.29
C GLY A 226 -14.05 14.78 74.50
N ARG A 227 -13.37 14.37 75.57
CA ARG A 227 -13.94 14.35 76.92
C ARG A 227 -14.18 15.79 77.37
N HIS A 228 -15.40 16.08 77.81
CA HIS A 228 -15.71 17.07 78.83
C HIS A 228 -16.45 16.35 79.95
#